data_AF-A0A562JCC5-F1
#
_entry.id   AF-A0A562JCC5-F1
#
_cell.length_a   1.000
_cell.length_b   1.000
_cell.length_c   1.000
_cell.angle_alpha   90.00
_cell.angle_beta   90.00
_cell.angle_gamma   90.00
#
_symmetry.space_group_name_H-M   'P 1'
#
loop_
_entity.id
_entity.type
_entity.pdbx_description
1 polymer ?
#
loop_
_entity_poly.entity_id
_entity_poly.type
_entity_poly.pdbx_seq_one_letter_code
_entity_poly.pdbx_strand_id
1 'polypeptide(L)'
;MARRHSMYSKKRKINYGRIIVLLAVLAALVFAVYSFFSTQDYQEKIDEVMSSEILKISGSISSVSFVDPTVYSNEGIRYTSQHERIKKLNSFNGALSDDLDKVGVAKLLLENLADADEAAKVKELSNKDDGYYWLDVSVIVENSFFIFENEDEYNFDLYYDIEEEKIYVKEKYHNEFSTKNNRLDLQGYEADEEFVKLIKELAEQQ
;
A
#
# COMPACT_ATOMS: atom_id res chain seq x y z
N MET A 1 24.55 57.36 58.03
CA MET A 1 23.43 56.90 57.17
C MET A 1 23.96 55.86 56.18
N ALA A 2 23.62 54.59 56.35
CA ALA A 2 24.05 53.53 55.45
C ALA A 2 23.10 53.45 54.23
N ARG A 3 23.65 53.54 53.01
CA ARG A 3 22.88 53.35 51.76
C ARG A 3 22.60 51.87 51.56
N ARG A 4 21.32 51.48 51.59
CA ARG A 4 20.87 50.14 51.16
C ARG A 4 21.11 50.00 49.66
N HIS A 5 22.04 49.14 49.26
CA HIS A 5 22.14 48.65 47.89
C HIS A 5 21.04 47.60 47.67
N SER A 6 20.09 47.88 46.77
CA SER A 6 19.14 46.87 46.31
C SER A 6 19.83 45.96 45.28
N MET A 7 20.01 44.69 45.63
CA MET A 7 20.39 43.65 44.68
C MET A 7 19.20 43.39 43.75
N TYR A 8 19.18 44.03 42.59
CA TYR A 8 18.28 43.64 41.50
C TYR A 8 18.80 42.33 40.89
N SER A 9 18.18 41.20 41.23
CA SER A 9 18.36 39.97 40.46
C SER A 9 17.67 40.16 39.11
N LYS A 10 18.45 40.19 38.01
CA LYS A 10 17.90 40.21 36.65
C LYS A 10 17.11 38.92 36.43
N LYS A 11 15.77 39.00 36.42
CA LYS A 11 14.90 37.90 35.96
C LYS A 11 15.27 37.59 34.50
N ARG A 12 15.84 36.41 34.25
CA ARG A 12 16.15 35.96 32.88
C ARG A 12 14.83 35.86 32.10
N LYS A 13 14.68 36.64 31.04
CA LYS A 13 13.52 36.53 30.14
C LYS A 13 13.69 35.26 29.31
N ILE A 14 12.78 34.31 29.50
CA ILE A 14 12.71 33.10 28.68
C ILE A 14 12.27 33.51 27.28
N ASN A 15 13.00 33.06 26.27
CA ASN A 15 12.71 33.41 24.89
C ASN A 15 11.71 32.40 24.29
N TYR A 16 10.43 32.65 24.53
CA TYR A 16 9.33 31.75 24.15
C TYR A 16 9.30 31.42 22.65
N GLY A 17 9.81 32.28 21.78
CA GLY A 17 9.92 32.00 20.35
C GLY A 17 10.78 30.77 20.04
N ARG A 18 11.91 30.58 20.74
CA ARG A 18 12.77 29.40 20.57
C ARG A 18 12.12 28.12 21.09
N ILE A 19 11.30 28.24 22.14
CA ILE A 19 10.56 27.10 22.70
C ILE A 19 9.46 26.66 21.73
N ILE A 20 8.73 27.61 21.13
CA ILE A 20 7.69 27.31 20.14
C ILE A 20 8.28 26.61 18.91
N VAL A 21 9.43 27.07 18.39
CA VAL A 21 10.11 26.41 17.27
C VAL A 21 10.54 24.98 17.63
N LEU A 22 11.10 24.76 18.81
CA LEU A 22 11.47 23.42 19.27
C LEU A 22 10.25 22.48 19.39
N LEU A 23 9.12 22.99 19.89
CA LEU A 23 7.88 22.22 19.95
C LEU A 23 7.34 21.88 18.57
N ALA A 24 7.43 22.80 17.60
CA ALA A 24 7.01 22.55 16.22
C ALA A 24 7.89 21.47 15.55
N VAL A 25 9.21 21.50 15.76
CA VAL A 25 10.13 20.47 15.25
C VAL A 25 9.84 19.11 15.90
N LEU A 26 9.60 19.09 17.21
CA LEU A 26 9.24 17.85 17.91
C LEU A 26 7.92 17.28 17.38
N ALA A 27 6.91 18.11 17.19
CA ALA A 27 5.63 17.69 16.63
C ALA A 27 5.77 17.15 15.20
N ALA A 28 6.59 17.79 14.37
CA ALA A 28 6.89 17.32 13.02
C ALA A 28 7.60 15.95 13.03
N LEU A 29 8.54 15.73 13.96
CA LEU A 29 9.21 14.43 14.13
C LEU A 29 8.23 13.34 14.59
N VAL A 30 7.37 13.64 15.56
CA VAL A 30 6.35 12.70 16.03
C VAL A 30 5.37 12.37 14.90
N PHE A 31 4.97 13.36 14.12
CA PHE A 31 4.09 13.16 12.96
C PHE A 31 4.76 12.31 11.87
N ALA A 32 6.02 12.59 11.52
CA ALA A 32 6.76 11.80 10.54
C ALA A 32 6.90 10.33 10.98
N VAL A 33 7.21 10.10 12.27
CA VAL A 33 7.26 8.76 12.85
C VAL A 33 5.87 8.10 12.80
N TYR A 34 4.81 8.81 13.19
CA TYR A 34 3.45 8.27 13.16
C TYR A 34 3.00 7.93 11.74
N SER A 35 3.25 8.80 10.77
CA SER A 35 2.93 8.57 9.35
C SER A 35 3.64 7.32 8.81
N PHE A 36 4.92 7.16 9.12
CA PHE A 36 5.71 5.98 8.72
C PHE A 36 5.21 4.67 9.36
N PHE A 37 4.56 4.73 10.53
CA PHE A 37 4.02 3.56 11.24
C PHE A 37 2.51 3.42 11.17
N SER A 38 1.81 4.36 10.53
CA SER A 38 0.36 4.36 10.37
C SER A 38 -0.03 3.21 9.45
N THR A 39 -1.16 2.59 9.77
CA THR A 39 -1.67 1.44 9.05
C THR A 39 -3.04 1.83 8.54
N GLN A 40 -3.17 1.96 7.23
CA GLN A 40 -4.45 2.22 6.57
C GLN A 40 -5.08 0.90 6.14
N ASP A 41 -6.40 0.90 6.05
CA ASP A 41 -7.12 -0.19 5.44
C ASP A 41 -6.69 -0.30 3.97
N TYR A 42 -6.66 -1.52 3.44
CA TYR A 42 -6.02 -1.77 2.16
C TYR A 42 -6.69 -1.03 1.00
N GLN A 43 -8.02 -0.99 0.98
CA GLN A 43 -8.80 -0.19 0.04
C GLN A 43 -8.53 1.31 0.17
N GLU A 44 -8.49 1.85 1.40
CA GLU A 44 -8.18 3.27 1.62
C GLU A 44 -6.82 3.64 1.02
N LYS A 45 -5.85 2.73 1.13
CA LYS A 45 -4.53 2.96 0.52
C LYS A 45 -4.56 2.90 -1.00
N ILE A 46 -5.36 2.01 -1.58
CA ILE A 46 -5.56 1.97 -3.03
C ILE A 46 -6.20 3.29 -3.49
N ASP A 47 -7.26 3.76 -2.84
CA ASP A 47 -7.94 5.02 -3.17
C ASP A 47 -6.98 6.22 -3.09
N GLU A 48 -6.17 6.30 -2.03
CA GLU A 48 -5.13 7.34 -1.88
C GLU A 48 -4.13 7.32 -3.05
N VAL A 49 -3.65 6.14 -3.43
CA VAL A 49 -2.66 6.00 -4.51
C VAL A 49 -3.29 6.27 -5.88
N MET A 50 -4.52 5.81 -6.13
CA MET A 50 -5.24 6.06 -7.38
C MET A 50 -5.61 7.54 -7.57
N SER A 51 -5.78 8.27 -6.46
CA SER A 51 -6.01 9.72 -6.44
C SER A 51 -4.74 10.56 -6.58
N SER A 52 -3.56 9.95 -6.57
CA SER A 52 -2.26 10.62 -6.65
C SER A 52 -1.76 10.79 -8.10
N GLU A 53 -0.69 11.58 -8.29
CA GLU A 53 -0.03 11.70 -9.60
C GLU A 53 0.80 10.43 -9.88
N ILE A 54 0.20 9.48 -10.61
CA ILE A 54 0.83 8.22 -10.98
C ILE A 54 1.83 8.45 -12.12
N LEU A 55 3.10 8.13 -11.87
CA LEU A 55 4.17 8.19 -12.85
C LEU A 55 4.25 6.88 -13.66
N LYS A 56 4.03 5.74 -13.00
CA LYS A 56 4.16 4.43 -13.63
C LYS A 56 3.33 3.36 -12.93
N ILE A 57 2.79 2.44 -13.71
CA ILE A 57 2.18 1.19 -13.23
C ILE A 57 2.87 0.03 -13.95
N SER A 58 3.19 -1.03 -13.23
CA SER A 58 3.68 -2.29 -13.80
C SER A 58 3.26 -3.46 -12.94
N GLY A 59 3.24 -4.66 -13.51
CA GLY A 59 2.77 -5.82 -12.76
C GLY A 59 2.60 -7.07 -13.59
N SER A 60 1.94 -8.04 -12.99
CA SER A 60 1.62 -9.31 -13.63
C SER A 60 0.34 -9.92 -13.09
N ILE A 61 -0.26 -10.77 -13.90
CA ILE A 61 -1.37 -11.63 -13.50
C ILE A 61 -0.96 -13.09 -13.73
N SER A 62 -1.19 -13.92 -12.72
CA SER A 62 -0.87 -15.35 -12.72
C SER A 62 -2.04 -16.16 -12.19
N SER A 63 -2.20 -17.40 -12.65
CA SER A 63 -3.04 -18.36 -11.93
C SER A 63 -2.23 -19.06 -10.84
N VAL A 64 -2.83 -19.25 -9.67
CA VAL A 64 -2.19 -19.93 -8.52
C VAL A 64 -3.18 -20.89 -7.88
N SER A 65 -2.66 -21.95 -7.26
CA SER A 65 -3.51 -22.93 -6.57
C SER A 65 -3.62 -22.71 -5.06
N PHE A 66 -2.60 -22.08 -4.49
CA PHE A 66 -2.51 -21.78 -3.07
C PHE A 66 -2.02 -20.36 -2.89
N VAL A 67 -2.64 -19.66 -1.94
CA VAL A 67 -2.32 -18.28 -1.59
C VAL A 67 -1.90 -18.24 -0.13
N ASP A 68 -0.64 -17.88 0.09
CA ASP A 68 -0.13 -17.55 1.40
C ASP A 68 0.34 -16.09 1.41
N PRO A 69 -0.49 -15.16 1.92
CA PRO A 69 -0.16 -13.74 1.94
C PRO A 69 0.89 -13.37 2.99
N THR A 70 1.39 -14.35 3.77
CA THR A 70 2.39 -14.15 4.82
C THR A 70 3.67 -13.59 4.23
N VAL A 71 4.18 -12.52 4.84
CA VAL A 71 5.53 -12.03 4.54
C VAL A 71 6.55 -12.90 5.27
N TYR A 72 7.50 -13.43 4.50
CA TYR A 72 8.57 -14.27 5.02
C TYR A 72 9.84 -13.44 5.15
N SER A 73 10.67 -13.74 6.14
CA SER A 73 12.00 -13.14 6.23
C SER A 73 13.03 -14.21 6.55
N ASN A 74 14.08 -14.28 5.73
CA ASN A 74 15.23 -15.14 5.97
C ASN A 74 16.51 -14.31 5.86
N GLU A 75 17.36 -14.38 6.88
CA GLU A 75 18.66 -13.66 6.93
C GLU A 75 18.58 -12.15 6.65
N GLY A 76 17.46 -11.51 7.02
CA GLY A 76 17.24 -10.07 6.80
C GLY A 76 16.70 -9.73 5.40
N ILE A 77 16.63 -10.70 4.49
CA ILE A 77 15.91 -10.58 3.21
C ILE A 77 14.44 -10.90 3.47
N ARG A 78 13.54 -10.01 3.07
CA ARG A 78 12.10 -10.27 3.13
C ARG A 78 11.61 -10.74 1.77
N TYR A 79 10.83 -11.80 1.80
CA TYR A 79 10.12 -12.37 0.67
C TYR A 79 8.65 -12.04 0.88
N THR A 80 7.99 -11.61 -0.19
CA THR A 80 6.55 -11.43 -0.21
C THR A 80 5.85 -12.80 -0.21
N SER A 81 4.53 -12.79 -0.35
CA SER A 81 3.64 -13.94 -0.32
C SER A 81 4.19 -15.21 -1.01
N GLN A 82 3.85 -16.37 -0.46
CA GLN A 82 4.15 -17.66 -1.09
C GLN A 82 2.93 -18.17 -1.85
N HIS A 83 3.16 -18.65 -3.06
CA HIS A 83 2.11 -19.22 -3.90
C HIS A 83 2.58 -20.56 -4.47
N GLU A 84 1.66 -21.51 -4.60
CA GLU A 84 1.94 -22.78 -5.26
C GLU A 84 1.39 -22.82 -6.69
N ARG A 85 2.07 -23.58 -7.55
CA ARG A 85 1.71 -23.86 -8.95
C ARG A 85 1.44 -22.60 -9.78
N ILE A 86 2.26 -21.58 -9.58
CA ILE A 86 2.17 -20.30 -10.30
C ILE A 86 2.30 -20.53 -11.81
N LYS A 87 1.29 -20.12 -12.57
CA LYS A 87 1.33 -20.01 -14.03
C LYS A 87 1.16 -18.56 -14.41
N LYS A 88 2.23 -17.93 -14.89
CA LYS A 88 2.17 -16.56 -15.39
C LYS A 88 1.28 -16.51 -16.63
N LEU A 89 0.27 -15.64 -16.60
CA LEU A 89 -0.68 -15.47 -17.69
C LEU A 89 -0.28 -14.26 -18.54
N ASN A 90 -0.03 -13.12 -17.89
CA ASN A 90 0.31 -11.87 -18.55
C ASN A 90 1.21 -10.98 -17.67
N SER A 91 1.82 -9.95 -18.25
CA SER A 91 2.49 -8.86 -17.54
C SER A 91 2.38 -7.56 -18.32
N PHE A 92 2.51 -6.46 -17.60
CA PHE A 92 2.36 -5.13 -18.15
C PHE A 92 3.36 -4.16 -17.52
N ASN A 93 3.82 -3.19 -18.31
CA ASN A 93 4.73 -2.16 -17.86
C ASN A 93 4.41 -0.85 -18.58
N GLY A 94 3.99 0.18 -17.84
CA GLY A 94 3.64 1.49 -18.38
C GLY A 94 4.78 2.25 -19.06
N ALA A 95 6.02 1.76 -18.99
CA ALA A 95 7.11 2.26 -19.81
C ALA A 95 7.07 1.75 -21.27
N LEU A 96 6.26 0.74 -21.57
CA LEU A 96 6.12 0.14 -22.90
C LEU A 96 4.80 0.59 -23.51
N SER A 97 4.85 1.16 -24.73
CA SER A 97 3.66 1.63 -25.44
C SER A 97 2.63 0.54 -25.67
N ASP A 98 3.09 -0.68 -25.89
CA ASP A 98 2.25 -1.84 -26.25
C ASP A 98 1.49 -2.39 -25.03
N ASP A 99 1.89 -1.99 -23.82
CA ASP A 99 1.25 -2.41 -22.56
C ASP A 99 0.29 -1.35 -21.99
N LEU A 100 0.11 -0.19 -22.67
CA LEU A 100 -0.71 0.90 -22.13
C LEU A 100 -2.17 0.49 -21.91
N ASP A 101 -2.73 -0.35 -22.78
CA ASP A 101 -4.09 -0.86 -22.62
C ASP A 101 -4.18 -1.79 -21.38
N LYS A 102 -3.20 -2.69 -21.20
CA LYS A 102 -3.11 -3.59 -20.04
C LYS A 102 -2.93 -2.80 -18.73
N VAL A 103 -2.14 -1.73 -18.75
CA VAL A 103 -1.97 -0.80 -17.64
C VAL A 103 -3.28 -0.08 -17.33
N GLY A 104 -4.02 0.36 -18.34
CA GLY A 104 -5.36 0.94 -18.17
C GLY A 104 -6.33 -0.02 -17.49
N VAL A 105 -6.35 -1.29 -17.91
CA VAL A 105 -7.16 -2.34 -17.28
C VAL A 105 -6.74 -2.58 -15.84
N ALA A 106 -5.44 -2.69 -15.55
CA ALA A 106 -4.94 -2.86 -14.18
C ALA A 106 -5.32 -1.68 -13.27
N LYS A 107 -5.28 -0.45 -13.80
CA LYS A 107 -5.71 0.74 -13.09
C LYS A 107 -7.21 0.67 -12.74
N LEU A 108 -8.06 0.36 -13.71
CA LEU A 108 -9.51 0.22 -13.50
C LEU A 108 -9.84 -0.87 -12.47
N LEU A 109 -9.09 -1.98 -12.45
CA LEU A 109 -9.26 -3.02 -11.44
C LEU A 109 -8.98 -2.50 -10.02
N LEU A 110 -7.93 -1.69 -9.84
CA LEU A 110 -7.62 -1.07 -8.55
C LEU A 110 -8.66 -0.02 -8.16
N GLU A 111 -9.12 0.81 -9.10
CA GLU A 111 -10.19 1.79 -8.88
C GLU A 111 -11.50 1.10 -8.47
N ASN A 112 -11.95 0.08 -9.21
CA ASN A 112 -13.17 -0.67 -8.88
C ASN A 112 -13.08 -1.36 -7.51
N LEU A 113 -11.89 -1.83 -7.13
CA LEU A 113 -11.70 -2.42 -5.81
C LEU A 113 -11.82 -1.38 -4.70
N ALA A 114 -11.40 -0.13 -4.89
CA ALA A 114 -11.53 0.90 -3.87
C ALA A 114 -13.00 1.13 -3.46
N ASP A 115 -13.93 0.93 -4.41
CA ASP A 115 -15.38 1.11 -4.24
C ASP A 115 -16.16 -0.20 -3.98
N ALA A 116 -15.48 -1.36 -3.95
CA ALA A 116 -16.13 -2.66 -3.86
C ALA A 116 -16.77 -2.91 -2.47
N ASP A 117 -17.94 -3.55 -2.48
CA ASP A 117 -18.68 -3.89 -1.27
C ASP A 117 -17.95 -4.95 -0.44
N GLU A 118 -17.76 -4.65 0.85
CA GLU A 118 -17.13 -5.55 1.81
C GLU A 118 -17.93 -6.85 1.96
N ALA A 119 -17.22 -7.97 1.81
CA ALA A 119 -17.69 -9.30 2.16
C ALA A 119 -17.04 -9.77 3.49
N ALA A 120 -16.80 -11.08 3.61
CA ALA A 120 -16.28 -11.67 4.84
C ALA A 120 -14.75 -11.60 4.94
N LYS A 121 -14.25 -11.34 6.16
CA LYS A 121 -12.85 -11.57 6.54
C LYS A 121 -12.56 -13.06 6.61
N VAL A 122 -11.42 -13.46 6.07
CA VAL A 122 -10.94 -14.85 6.09
C VAL A 122 -9.47 -14.87 6.49
N LYS A 123 -9.08 -15.89 7.25
CA LYS A 123 -7.67 -16.01 7.68
C LYS A 123 -6.78 -16.54 6.56
N GLU A 124 -7.32 -17.48 5.81
CA GLU A 124 -6.61 -18.23 4.78
C GLU A 124 -7.60 -18.55 3.65
N LEU A 125 -7.11 -18.58 2.42
CA LEU A 125 -7.88 -19.06 1.27
C LEU A 125 -7.77 -20.58 1.15
N SER A 126 -8.84 -21.22 0.69
CA SER A 126 -8.82 -22.66 0.42
C SER A 126 -7.84 -22.97 -0.72
N ASN A 127 -7.18 -24.13 -0.67
CA ASN A 127 -6.42 -24.60 -1.82
C ASN A 127 -7.38 -25.05 -2.94
N LYS A 128 -7.20 -24.53 -4.16
CA LYS A 128 -8.01 -24.82 -5.34
C LYS A 128 -7.09 -24.97 -6.54
N ASP A 129 -7.23 -26.01 -7.36
CA ASP A 129 -6.36 -26.15 -8.55
C ASP A 129 -6.58 -25.02 -9.57
N ASP A 130 -5.56 -24.18 -9.77
CA ASP A 130 -5.62 -22.93 -10.58
C ASP A 130 -6.83 -22.03 -10.25
N GLY A 131 -7.31 -22.06 -9.01
CA GLY A 131 -8.59 -21.44 -8.63
C GLY A 131 -8.54 -19.93 -8.39
N TYR A 132 -7.34 -19.34 -8.41
CA TYR A 132 -7.16 -17.91 -8.16
C TYR A 132 -6.41 -17.22 -9.28
N TYR A 133 -6.87 -16.04 -9.66
CA TYR A 133 -6.02 -15.05 -10.31
C TYR A 133 -5.33 -14.21 -9.25
N TRP A 134 -4.00 -14.25 -9.25
CA TRP A 134 -3.15 -13.37 -8.46
C TRP A 134 -2.68 -12.21 -9.36
N LEU A 135 -3.13 -11.01 -9.01
CA LEU A 135 -2.71 -9.76 -9.64
C LEU A 135 -1.70 -9.07 -8.71
N ASP A 136 -0.47 -8.91 -9.19
CA ASP A 136 0.62 -8.21 -8.52
C ASP A 136 0.88 -6.90 -9.26
N VAL A 137 0.73 -5.75 -8.59
CA VAL A 137 0.82 -4.41 -9.18
C VAL A 137 1.74 -3.50 -8.37
N SER A 138 2.78 -2.99 -9.03
CA SER A 138 3.63 -1.91 -8.54
C SER A 138 3.19 -0.58 -9.17
N VAL A 139 2.94 0.42 -8.32
CA VAL A 139 2.54 1.78 -8.69
C VAL A 139 3.57 2.76 -8.13
N ILE A 140 4.13 3.57 -9.02
CA ILE A 140 5.05 4.65 -8.67
C ILE A 140 4.29 5.97 -8.79
N VAL A 141 4.27 6.73 -7.70
CA VAL A 141 3.64 8.05 -7.65
C VAL A 141 4.67 9.13 -7.37
N GLU A 142 4.41 10.33 -7.89
CA GLU A 142 5.22 11.50 -7.57
C GLU A 142 4.93 11.96 -6.14
N ASN A 143 5.97 12.03 -5.30
CA ASN A 143 5.86 12.60 -3.97
C ASN A 143 6.61 13.94 -3.91
N SER A 144 5.83 15.02 -3.87
CA SER A 144 6.33 16.39 -3.72
C SER A 144 6.50 16.79 -2.24
N PHE A 145 7.12 15.96 -1.40
CA PHE A 145 7.39 16.38 -0.02
C PHE A 145 8.68 17.22 0.08
N PHE A 146 8.50 18.55 0.13
CA PHE A 146 9.51 19.56 0.48
C PHE A 146 10.90 19.39 -0.20
N ILE A 147 11.05 20.08 -1.34
CA ILE A 147 12.34 20.45 -1.97
C ILE A 147 13.11 19.30 -2.66
N PHE A 148 12.59 18.07 -2.65
CA PHE A 148 13.13 16.94 -3.43
C PHE A 148 12.00 16.27 -4.21
N GLU A 149 12.17 16.07 -5.52
CA GLU A 149 11.36 15.14 -6.30
C GLU A 149 11.75 13.73 -5.85
N ASN A 150 10.89 13.09 -5.07
CA ASN A 150 11.03 11.69 -4.69
C ASN A 150 9.88 10.91 -5.30
N GLU A 151 10.16 9.65 -5.64
CA GLU A 151 9.17 8.69 -6.12
C GLU A 151 8.85 7.74 -4.96
N ASP A 152 7.56 7.55 -4.68
CA ASP A 152 7.11 6.50 -3.75
C ASP A 152 6.59 5.31 -4.55
N GLU A 153 7.02 4.11 -4.17
CA GLU A 153 6.56 2.85 -4.75
C GLU A 153 5.58 2.14 -3.81
N TYR A 154 4.45 1.72 -4.36
CA TYR A 154 3.40 0.98 -3.68
C TYR A 154 3.14 -0.34 -4.40
N ASN A 155 3.07 -1.44 -3.65
CA ASN A 155 2.87 -2.78 -4.19
C ASN A 155 1.57 -3.37 -3.68
N PHE A 156 0.73 -3.80 -4.62
CA PHE A 156 -0.60 -4.33 -4.37
C PHE A 156 -0.71 -5.79 -4.84
N ASP A 157 -1.19 -6.65 -3.94
CA ASP A 157 -1.48 -8.06 -4.15
C ASP A 157 -2.99 -8.26 -4.09
N LEU A 158 -3.57 -8.74 -5.19
CA LEU A 158 -4.96 -9.10 -5.30
C LEU A 158 -5.14 -10.58 -5.58
N TYR A 159 -6.14 -11.20 -4.96
CA TYR A 159 -6.51 -12.59 -5.22
C TYR A 159 -7.98 -12.68 -5.59
N TYR A 160 -8.27 -12.92 -6.86
CA TYR A 160 -9.63 -13.16 -7.34
C TYR A 160 -9.92 -14.67 -7.37
N ASP A 161 -10.91 -15.11 -6.61
CA ASP A 161 -11.43 -16.49 -6.63
C ASP A 161 -12.34 -16.67 -7.85
N ILE A 162 -11.91 -17.52 -8.78
CA ILE A 162 -12.56 -17.70 -10.09
C ILE A 162 -13.94 -18.38 -9.94
N GLU A 163 -14.10 -19.24 -8.94
CA GLU A 163 -15.33 -20.01 -8.73
C GLU A 163 -16.36 -19.20 -7.93
N GLU A 164 -15.90 -18.49 -6.91
CA GLU A 164 -16.76 -17.72 -6.00
C GLU A 164 -16.99 -16.28 -6.47
N GLU A 165 -16.26 -15.83 -7.48
CA GLU A 165 -16.24 -14.45 -8.01
C GLU A 165 -16.06 -13.42 -6.89
N LYS A 166 -15.08 -13.67 -6.01
CA LYS A 166 -14.72 -12.81 -4.87
C LYS A 166 -13.30 -12.32 -4.97
N ILE A 167 -13.08 -11.11 -4.52
CA ILE A 167 -11.76 -10.48 -4.47
C ILE A 167 -11.26 -10.56 -3.03
N TYR A 168 -10.00 -10.93 -2.84
CA TYR A 168 -9.35 -10.96 -1.54
C TYR A 168 -8.07 -10.14 -1.58
N VAL A 169 -7.90 -9.31 -0.56
CA VAL A 169 -6.66 -8.56 -0.28
C VAL A 169 -6.33 -8.66 1.20
N LYS A 170 -5.12 -8.27 1.57
CA LYS A 170 -4.80 -8.08 3.00
C LYS A 170 -5.75 -7.06 3.60
N GLU A 171 -6.20 -7.25 4.84
CA GLU A 171 -7.06 -6.28 5.54
C GLU A 171 -6.38 -4.90 5.63
N LYS A 172 -5.06 -4.89 5.81
CA LYS A 172 -4.29 -3.68 6.07
C LYS A 172 -3.13 -3.54 5.10
N TYR A 173 -2.94 -2.32 4.61
CA TYR A 173 -1.75 -2.01 3.84
C TYR A 173 -0.56 -1.78 4.77
N HIS A 174 0.53 -2.50 4.50
CA HIS A 174 1.83 -2.19 5.04
C HIS A 174 2.84 -2.22 3.91
N ASN A 175 3.73 -1.24 3.89
CA ASN A 175 4.91 -1.28 3.04
C ASN A 175 5.67 -2.60 3.29
N GLU A 176 6.23 -3.19 2.24
CA GLU A 176 7.03 -4.43 2.24
C GLU A 176 8.17 -4.42 3.27
N PHE A 177 8.68 -3.24 3.63
CA PHE A 177 9.68 -3.07 4.69
C PHE A 177 9.11 -3.05 6.11
N SER A 178 7.83 -3.32 6.33
CA SER A 178 7.19 -3.46 7.65
C SER A 178 7.25 -4.89 8.20
N THR A 179 7.74 -5.06 9.44
CA THR A 179 7.67 -6.36 10.16
C THR A 179 6.26 -6.72 10.62
N LYS A 180 5.30 -5.80 10.52
CA LYS A 180 3.91 -6.00 10.97
C LYS A 180 3.07 -6.84 9.99
N ASN A 181 3.62 -7.15 8.82
CA ASN A 181 2.91 -7.76 7.68
C ASN A 181 2.74 -9.30 7.78
N ASN A 182 3.21 -9.93 8.87
CA ASN A 182 3.41 -11.38 8.91
C ASN A 182 2.16 -12.24 9.13
N ARG A 183 1.00 -11.69 9.49
CA ARG A 183 -0.26 -12.44 9.69
C ARG A 183 -1.47 -11.51 9.63
N LEU A 184 -1.75 -10.96 8.47
CA LEU A 184 -2.96 -10.18 8.28
C LEU A 184 -4.02 -11.09 7.72
N ASP A 185 -5.21 -11.03 8.32
CA ASP A 185 -6.39 -11.62 7.73
C ASP A 185 -6.60 -11.00 6.34
N LEU A 186 -7.21 -11.76 5.45
CA LEU A 186 -7.68 -11.26 4.18
C LEU A 186 -9.08 -10.68 4.35
N GLN A 187 -9.30 -9.51 3.75
CA GLN A 187 -10.63 -8.95 3.57
C GLN A 187 -11.15 -9.38 2.19
N GLY A 188 -12.34 -9.97 2.17
CA GLY A 188 -13.06 -10.30 0.95
C GLY A 188 -13.94 -9.15 0.48
N TYR A 189 -14.13 -9.07 -0.83
CA TYR A 189 -15.02 -8.11 -1.50
C TYR A 189 -15.81 -8.83 -2.60
N GLU A 190 -17.01 -8.34 -2.87
CA GLU A 190 -17.80 -8.80 -4.01
C GLU A 190 -17.19 -8.27 -5.32
N ALA A 191 -17.00 -9.14 -6.30
CA ALA A 191 -16.58 -8.70 -7.63
C ALA A 191 -17.83 -8.35 -8.46
N ASP A 192 -17.93 -7.10 -8.90
CA ASP A 192 -18.98 -6.73 -9.84
C ASP A 192 -18.70 -7.24 -11.27
N GLU A 193 -19.70 -7.12 -12.15
CA GLU A 193 -19.60 -7.60 -13.53
C GLU A 193 -18.45 -6.95 -14.31
N GLU A 194 -18.13 -5.68 -14.00
CA GLU A 194 -17.06 -4.94 -14.66
C GLU A 194 -15.69 -5.46 -14.22
N PHE A 195 -15.49 -5.63 -12.92
CA PHE A 195 -14.29 -6.21 -12.34
C PHE A 195 -14.02 -7.60 -12.91
N VAL A 196 -15.04 -8.47 -12.92
CA VAL A 196 -14.94 -9.84 -13.47
C VAL A 196 -14.54 -9.81 -14.94
N LYS A 197 -15.10 -8.90 -15.72
CA LYS A 197 -14.73 -8.74 -17.13
C LYS A 197 -13.29 -8.28 -17.29
N LEU A 198 -12.88 -7.24 -16.58
CA LEU A 198 -11.55 -6.65 -16.67
C LEU A 198 -10.45 -7.63 -16.26
N ILE A 199 -10.66 -8.40 -15.18
CA ILE A 199 -9.63 -9.32 -14.70
C ILE A 199 -9.45 -10.52 -15.64
N LYS A 200 -10.54 -11.01 -16.25
CA LYS A 200 -10.49 -12.04 -17.29
C LYS A 200 -9.81 -11.51 -18.55
N GLU A 201 -10.14 -10.29 -18.98
CA GLU A 201 -9.46 -9.62 -20.10
C GLU A 201 -7.95 -9.52 -19.87
N LEU A 202 -7.53 -9.05 -18.68
CA LEU A 202 -6.12 -8.93 -18.34
C LEU A 202 -5.40 -10.28 -18.31
N ALA A 203 -6.08 -11.34 -17.84
CA ALA A 203 -5.57 -12.70 -17.78
C ALA A 203 -5.42 -13.36 -19.17
N GLU A 204 -6.29 -13.00 -20.12
CA GLU A 204 -6.37 -13.65 -21.44
C GLU A 204 -5.59 -12.92 -22.54
N GLN A 205 -5.33 -11.62 -22.39
CA GLN A 205 -4.50 -10.86 -23.33
C GLN A 205 -3.05 -11.35 -23.30
N GLN A 206 -2.54 -11.91 -24.42
CA GLN A 206 -1.13 -12.23 -24.62
C GLN A 206 -0.44 -11.09 -25.37
#